data_AF-S8ESQ2-F1
#
_entry.id   AF-S8ESQ2-F1
#
_cell.length_a   1.000
_cell.length_b   1.000
_cell.length_c   1.000
_cell.angle_alpha   90.00
_cell.angle_beta   90.00
_cell.angle_gamma   90.00
#
_symmetry.space_group_name_H-M   'P 1'
#
loop_
_entity.id
_entity.type
_entity.pdbx_description
1 polymer ?
#
loop_
_entity_poly.entity_id
_entity_poly.type
_entity_poly.pdbx_seq_one_letter_code
_entity_poly.pdbx_strand_id
1 'polypeptide(L)'
;MQRDGYVELQDLYLAFEVLLPNALLENAYLDLPNWYAQVLRRELRTDPFGFEDLEGELETFFQERPNMHAGAAIQCNAVRVSKNDSPEYLQRNAAEPKALNRVMPDPAVVVVQVNGHPLRALLDSGSLSDFVSTKVVHQLKLRSFELDVPLPVQMAVQGSRAKVNLGC
;
A
#
# COMPACT_ATOMS: atom_id res chain seq x y z
N MET A 1 4.98 31.11 17.37
CA MET A 1 4.07 32.23 17.68
C MET A 1 2.65 31.82 17.29
N GLN A 2 1.66 31.94 18.19
CA GLN A 2 0.26 31.68 17.85
C GLN A 2 -0.28 32.78 16.91
N ARG A 3 -0.95 32.38 15.83
CA ARG A 3 -1.66 33.24 14.87
C ARG A 3 -3.12 32.78 14.75
N ASP A 4 -3.91 33.48 13.96
CA ASP A 4 -5.28 33.07 13.68
C ASP A 4 -5.28 31.81 12.79
N GLY A 5 -5.78 30.69 13.33
CA GLY A 5 -5.86 29.39 12.65
C GLY A 5 -4.58 28.53 12.63
N TYR A 6 -3.41 29.06 13.03
CA TYR A 6 -2.16 28.30 13.03
C TYR A 6 -1.14 28.80 14.07
N VAL A 7 -0.14 27.97 14.37
CA VAL A 7 1.06 28.30 15.12
C VAL A 7 2.26 28.32 14.19
N GLU A 8 2.99 29.43 14.23
CA GLU A 8 4.26 29.59 13.55
C GLU A 8 5.38 28.95 14.39
N LEU A 9 6.05 27.94 13.85
CA LEU A 9 7.21 27.28 14.44
C LEU A 9 8.47 27.79 13.75
N GLN A 10 9.34 28.43 14.51
CA GLN A 10 10.60 28.99 14.03
C GLN A 10 11.75 28.17 14.60
N ASP A 11 12.50 27.52 13.73
CA ASP A 11 13.70 26.77 14.06
C ASP A 11 14.92 27.59 13.69
N LEU A 12 15.47 28.26 14.69
CA LEU A 12 16.63 29.13 14.55
C LEU A 12 17.93 28.35 14.29
N TYR A 13 17.95 27.05 14.57
CA TYR A 13 19.13 26.20 14.30
C TYR A 13 19.21 25.85 12.83
N LEU A 14 18.08 25.47 12.23
CA LEU A 14 17.99 25.13 10.80
C LEU A 14 17.68 26.34 9.90
N ALA A 15 17.44 27.52 10.48
CA ALA A 15 16.93 28.70 9.79
C ALA A 15 15.67 28.37 8.97
N PHE A 16 14.75 27.63 9.59
CA PHE A 16 13.57 27.07 8.95
C PHE A 16 12.29 27.50 9.68
N GLU A 17 11.26 27.82 8.93
CA GLU A 17 9.97 28.26 9.46
C GLU A 17 8.85 27.38 8.91
N VAL A 18 7.96 26.92 9.79
CA VAL A 18 6.79 26.12 9.40
C VAL A 18 5.53 26.66 10.07
N LEU A 19 4.44 26.70 9.30
CA LEU A 19 3.11 27.02 9.81
C LEU A 19 2.38 25.73 10.16
N LEU A 20 2.02 25.57 11.42
CA LEU A 20 1.31 24.41 11.94
C LEU A 20 -0.15 24.77 12.23
N PRO A 21 -1.12 24.29 11.45
CA PRO A 21 -2.55 24.53 11.69
C PRO A 21 -2.99 24.12 13.10
N ASN A 22 -3.85 24.93 13.73
CA ASN A 22 -4.37 24.66 15.07
C ASN A 22 -5.10 23.31 15.13
N ALA A 23 -5.82 22.94 14.07
CA ALA A 23 -6.53 21.66 13.98
C ALA A 23 -5.60 20.44 14.15
N LEU A 24 -4.33 20.54 13.74
CA LEU A 24 -3.37 19.47 13.97
C LEU A 24 -2.91 19.43 15.43
N LEU A 25 -2.73 20.58 16.06
CA LEU A 25 -2.37 20.69 17.48
C LEU A 25 -3.49 20.21 18.41
N GLU A 26 -4.75 20.34 17.99
CA GLU A 26 -5.91 19.81 18.70
C GLU A 26 -6.01 18.27 18.62
N ASN A 27 -5.26 17.64 17.72
CA ASN A 27 -5.21 16.18 17.63
C ASN A 27 -4.30 15.62 18.74
N ALA A 28 -4.90 14.99 19.75
CA ALA A 28 -4.18 14.36 20.86
C ALA A 28 -3.23 13.22 20.44
N TYR A 29 -3.37 12.68 19.22
CA TYR A 29 -2.49 11.66 18.66
C TYR A 29 -1.37 12.24 17.78
N LEU A 30 -1.24 13.57 17.68
CA LEU A 30 -0.18 14.19 16.90
C LEU A 30 1.19 13.91 17.54
N ASP A 31 1.99 13.11 16.85
CA ASP A 31 3.42 12.97 17.12
C ASP A 31 4.16 14.16 16.49
N LEU A 32 4.15 15.29 17.19
CA LEU A 32 4.71 16.55 16.72
C LEU A 32 6.21 16.43 16.33
N PRO A 33 7.08 15.76 17.10
CA PRO A 33 8.48 15.57 16.70
C PRO A 33 8.64 14.83 15.37
N ASN A 34 7.95 13.70 15.19
CA ASN A 34 8.06 12.94 13.93
C ASN A 34 7.42 13.67 12.76
N TRP A 35 6.29 14.35 12.99
CA TRP A 35 5.66 15.20 11.98
C TRP A 35 6.63 16.30 11.53
N TYR A 36 7.28 16.99 12.46
CA TYR A 36 8.24 18.05 12.14
C TYR A 36 9.47 17.52 11.39
N ALA A 37 10.02 16.37 11.80
CA ALA A 37 11.11 15.72 11.09
C ALA A 37 10.72 15.33 9.65
N GLN A 38 9.48 14.91 9.40
CA GLN A 38 8.98 14.62 8.06
C GLN A 38 8.85 15.89 7.21
N VAL A 39 8.38 17.00 7.80
CA VAL A 39 8.35 18.30 7.11
C VAL A 39 9.76 18.72 6.71
N LEU A 40 10.71 18.72 7.64
CA LEU A 40 12.10 19.05 7.34
C LEU A 40 12.70 18.17 6.25
N ARG A 41 12.47 16.86 6.32
CA ARG A 41 12.96 15.91 5.30
C ARG A 41 12.38 16.19 3.92
N ARG A 42 11.16 16.72 3.83
CA ARG A 42 10.52 17.08 2.57
C ARG A 42 11.06 18.40 2.03
N GLU A 43 11.08 19.44 2.87
CA GLU A 43 11.42 20.81 2.44
C GLU A 43 12.93 21.02 2.24
N LEU A 44 13.77 20.35 3.04
CA LEU A 44 15.24 20.45 2.94
C LEU A 44 15.85 19.41 1.99
N ARG A 45 15.01 18.70 1.20
CA ARG A 45 15.48 17.70 0.26
C ARG A 45 16.12 18.39 -0.94
N THR A 46 17.36 18.00 -1.28
CA THR A 46 18.13 18.59 -2.38
C THR A 46 17.58 18.25 -3.77
N ASP A 47 17.00 17.06 -3.95
CA ASP A 47 16.27 16.65 -5.16
C ASP A 47 14.83 16.32 -4.76
N PRO A 48 13.90 17.30 -4.86
CA PRO A 48 12.49 17.03 -4.66
C PRO A 48 11.98 16.20 -5.84
N PHE A 49 11.25 15.13 -5.52
CA PHE A 49 10.59 14.32 -6.53
C PHE A 49 9.53 15.17 -7.25
N GLY A 50 9.70 15.38 -8.55
CA GLY A 50 8.84 16.20 -9.40
C GLY A 50 8.04 15.38 -10.41
N PHE A 51 7.18 16.07 -11.19
CA PHE A 51 6.44 15.42 -12.28
C PHE A 51 7.35 14.88 -13.38
N GLU A 52 8.54 15.48 -13.55
CA GLU A 52 9.59 15.04 -14.46
C GLU A 52 10.05 13.60 -14.12
N ASP A 53 10.15 13.29 -12.83
CA ASP A 53 10.61 11.99 -12.31
C ASP A 53 9.55 10.90 -12.44
N LEU A 54 8.32 11.26 -12.82
CA LEU A 54 7.26 10.28 -13.09
C LEU A 54 7.44 9.61 -14.46
N GLU A 55 8.30 10.11 -15.35
CA GLU A 55 8.56 9.52 -16.67
C GLU A 55 7.27 9.24 -17.49
N GLY A 56 6.22 10.04 -17.29
CA GLY A 56 4.90 9.85 -17.91
C GLY A 56 4.02 8.77 -17.24
N GLU A 57 4.48 8.14 -16.16
CA GLU A 57 3.65 7.35 -15.27
C GLU A 57 2.64 8.23 -14.53
N LEU A 58 1.48 7.66 -14.17
CA LEU A 58 0.40 8.34 -13.42
C LEU A 58 -0.27 9.56 -14.08
N GLU A 59 0.06 9.92 -15.33
CA GLU A 59 -0.62 11.02 -16.05
C GLU A 59 -2.15 10.84 -16.13
N THR A 60 -2.60 9.59 -16.24
CA THR A 60 -4.02 9.22 -16.31
C THR A 60 -4.68 9.05 -14.93
N PHE A 61 -3.91 9.21 -13.85
CA PHE A 61 -4.36 9.02 -12.47
C PHE A 61 -5.14 10.25 -11.96
N PHE A 62 -4.71 11.44 -12.36
CA PHE A 62 -5.33 12.71 -11.96
C PHE A 62 -6.31 13.27 -12.99
N GLN A 63 -6.54 12.55 -14.09
CA GLN A 63 -7.57 12.92 -15.05
C GLN A 63 -8.95 12.70 -14.44
N GLU A 64 -9.82 13.71 -14.52
CA GLU A 64 -11.23 13.57 -14.18
C GLU A 64 -11.85 12.49 -15.07
N ARG A 65 -12.10 11.32 -14.49
CA ARG A 65 -12.80 10.24 -15.19
C ARG A 65 -14.31 10.51 -15.10
N PRO A 66 -15.04 10.46 -16.22
CA PRO A 66 -16.48 10.67 -16.20
C PRO A 66 -17.15 9.60 -15.33
N ASN A 67 -17.69 10.03 -14.18
CA ASN A 67 -18.63 9.37 -13.28
C ASN A 67 -18.67 7.83 -13.35
N MET A 68 -17.63 7.19 -12.85
CA MET A 68 -17.75 5.80 -12.43
C MET A 68 -18.47 5.81 -11.07
N HIS A 69 -19.74 5.39 -11.09
CA HIS A 69 -20.67 5.25 -9.97
C HIS A 69 -20.02 5.33 -8.57
N ALA A 70 -20.45 6.33 -7.80
CA ALA A 70 -19.99 6.66 -6.44
C ALA A 70 -20.29 5.55 -5.41
N GLY A 71 -19.66 4.39 -5.56
CA GLY A 71 -19.32 3.50 -4.45
C GLY A 71 -17.90 3.81 -4.03
N ALA A 72 -17.61 3.79 -2.73
CA ALA A 72 -16.24 3.88 -2.22
C ALA A 72 -15.42 2.70 -2.79
N ALA A 73 -14.73 2.93 -3.90
CA ALA A 73 -13.89 1.95 -4.56
C ALA A 73 -12.46 2.12 -4.03
N ILE A 74 -11.89 1.05 -3.48
CA ILE A 74 -10.46 1.01 -3.16
C ILE A 74 -9.73 0.70 -4.46
N GLN A 75 -8.93 1.66 -4.92
CA GLN A 75 -8.06 1.45 -6.07
C GLN A 75 -6.81 0.70 -5.63
N CYS A 76 -6.73 -0.59 -5.98
CA CYS A 76 -5.54 -1.40 -5.79
C CYS A 76 -4.64 -1.28 -7.01
N ASN A 77 -3.58 -0.46 -6.92
CA ASN A 77 -2.56 -0.38 -7.96
C ASN A 77 -1.45 -1.40 -7.67
N ALA A 78 -1.06 -2.18 -8.67
CA ALA A 78 0.11 -3.06 -8.59
C ALA A 78 1.21 -2.50 -9.50
N VAL A 79 2.43 -2.37 -8.97
CA VAL A 79 3.61 -2.08 -9.78
C VAL A 79 3.98 -3.36 -10.50
N ARG A 80 3.83 -3.38 -11.83
CA ARG A 80 4.28 -4.50 -12.65
C ARG A 80 5.79 -4.37 -12.84
N VAL A 81 6.55 -4.99 -11.94
CA VAL A 81 8.01 -5.01 -12.06
C VAL A 81 8.38 -5.89 -13.27
N SER A 82 9.26 -5.38 -14.13
CA SER A 82 9.79 -6.14 -15.27
C SER A 82 10.50 -7.40 -14.75
N LYS A 83 10.47 -8.50 -15.48
CA LYS A 83 11.13 -9.76 -15.07
C LYS A 83 12.65 -9.61 -14.90
N ASN A 84 13.22 -8.56 -15.49
CA ASN A 84 14.65 -8.22 -15.41
C ASN A 84 14.96 -7.24 -14.27
N ASP A 85 13.98 -6.47 -13.79
CA ASP A 85 14.11 -5.52 -12.67
C ASP A 85 13.53 -6.04 -11.35
N SER A 86 12.91 -7.22 -11.34
CA SER A 86 12.42 -7.81 -10.12
C SER A 86 13.63 -8.21 -9.27
N PRO A 87 13.84 -7.64 -8.05
CA PRO A 87 14.77 -8.26 -7.12
C PRO A 87 14.31 -9.71 -6.96
N GLU A 88 15.19 -10.66 -7.25
CA GLU A 88 14.95 -12.07 -6.99
C GLU A 88 14.56 -12.18 -5.52
N TYR A 89 13.26 -12.31 -5.27
CA TYR A 89 12.67 -12.46 -3.95
C TYR A 89 12.80 -11.21 -3.06
N LEU A 90 11.84 -10.29 -3.18
CA LEU A 90 11.71 -9.14 -2.28
C LEU A 90 11.44 -9.62 -0.84
N GLN A 91 12.50 -9.71 -0.04
CA GLN A 91 12.41 -10.10 1.36
C GLN A 91 11.95 -8.92 2.22
N ARG A 92 10.73 -8.99 2.74
CA ARG A 92 10.20 -8.01 3.71
C ARG A 92 10.64 -8.41 5.13
N ASN A 93 11.80 -7.91 5.56
CA ASN A 93 12.34 -8.14 6.91
C ASN A 93 11.79 -7.18 7.99
N ALA A 94 10.77 -6.39 7.68
CA ALA A 94 10.18 -5.42 8.61
C ALA A 94 9.23 -6.06 9.65
N ALA A 95 9.10 -7.39 9.67
CA ALA A 95 8.25 -8.10 10.62
C ALA A 95 8.98 -8.27 11.97
N GLU A 96 8.76 -7.33 12.89
CA GLU A 96 9.19 -7.51 14.28
C GLU A 96 8.17 -8.34 15.05
N PRO A 97 8.59 -9.43 15.72
CA PRO A 97 7.70 -10.18 16.62
C PRO A 97 7.33 -9.28 17.79
N LYS A 98 6.07 -8.84 17.81
CA LYS A 98 5.51 -8.06 18.93
C LYS A 98 4.95 -8.99 20.01
N ALA A 99 4.87 -8.49 21.24
CA ALA A 99 4.43 -9.24 22.42
C ALA A 99 3.13 -10.03 22.17
N LEU A 100 3.03 -11.23 22.75
CA LEU A 100 1.90 -12.16 22.61
C LEU A 100 0.53 -11.55 22.93
N ASN A 101 0.51 -10.48 23.73
CA ASN A 101 -0.71 -9.79 24.17
C ASN A 101 -1.20 -8.74 23.17
N ARG A 102 -0.54 -8.59 22.01
CA ARG A 102 -0.95 -7.64 20.98
C ARG A 102 -2.27 -8.11 20.36
N VAL A 103 -3.28 -7.23 20.40
CA VAL A 103 -4.51 -7.41 19.62
C VAL A 103 -4.14 -7.44 18.14
N MET A 104 -4.39 -8.58 17.50
CA MET A 104 -4.25 -8.71 16.04
C MET A 104 -5.31 -7.82 15.39
N PRO A 105 -4.92 -6.96 14.42
CA PRO A 105 -5.91 -6.18 13.68
C PRO A 105 -6.80 -7.14 12.89
N ASP A 106 -8.07 -6.74 12.72
CA ASP A 106 -8.97 -7.49 11.86
C ASP A 106 -8.43 -7.53 10.42
N PRO A 107 -8.51 -8.70 9.75
CA PRO A 107 -8.04 -8.83 8.38
C PRO A 107 -8.81 -7.88 7.46
N ALA A 108 -8.07 -7.17 6.59
CA ALA A 108 -8.67 -6.29 5.59
C ALA A 108 -9.37 -7.14 4.51
N VAL A 109 -10.70 -7.13 4.49
CA VAL A 109 -11.52 -7.87 3.53
C VAL A 109 -12.31 -6.91 2.67
N VAL A 110 -12.21 -7.04 1.35
CA VAL A 110 -12.93 -6.23 0.38
C VAL A 110 -13.88 -7.07 -0.45
N VAL A 111 -14.90 -6.44 -1.02
CA VAL A 111 -15.77 -7.08 -2.02
C VAL A 111 -15.22 -6.75 -3.40
N VAL A 112 -14.84 -7.78 -4.16
CA VAL A 112 -14.38 -7.68 -5.55
C VAL A 112 -15.41 -8.27 -6.49
N GLN A 113 -15.44 -7.79 -7.73
CA GLN A 113 -16.29 -8.35 -8.78
C GLN A 113 -15.47 -9.23 -9.71
N VAL A 114 -15.80 -10.52 -9.80
CA VAL A 114 -15.14 -11.48 -10.71
C VAL A 114 -16.21 -12.11 -11.60
N ASN A 115 -16.09 -11.95 -12.92
CA ASN A 115 -17.10 -12.38 -13.90
C ASN A 115 -18.54 -11.93 -13.55
N GLY A 116 -18.69 -10.72 -13.02
CA GLY A 116 -19.99 -10.16 -12.62
C GLY A 116 -20.55 -10.69 -11.29
N HIS A 117 -19.79 -11.52 -10.56
CA HIS A 117 -20.18 -12.05 -9.26
C HIS A 117 -19.38 -11.39 -8.13
N PRO A 118 -20.05 -10.93 -7.05
CA PRO A 118 -19.37 -10.36 -5.90
C PRO A 118 -18.70 -11.46 -5.06
N LEU A 119 -17.42 -11.29 -4.78
CA LEU A 119 -16.62 -12.17 -3.93
C LEU A 119 -15.97 -11.38 -2.80
N ARG A 120 -15.70 -12.06 -1.68
CA ARG A 120 -14.89 -11.50 -0.59
C ARG A 120 -13.43 -11.87 -0.81
N ALA A 121 -12.56 -10.88 -0.91
CA ALA A 121 -11.11 -11.06 -1.04
C ALA A 121 -10.41 -10.56 0.23
N LEU A 122 -9.46 -11.35 0.72
CA LEU A 122 -8.54 -10.94 1.77
C LEU A 122 -7.38 -10.16 1.14
N LEU A 123 -7.13 -8.95 1.63
CA LEU A 123 -5.96 -8.18 1.23
C LEU A 123 -4.76 -8.64 2.07
N ASP A 124 -3.90 -9.44 1.47
CA ASP A 124 -2.68 -9.95 2.09
C ASP A 124 -1.45 -9.33 1.43
N SER A 125 -0.85 -8.35 2.10
CA SER A 125 0.42 -7.75 1.66
C SER A 125 1.63 -8.65 1.93
N GLY A 126 1.41 -9.78 2.59
CA GLY A 126 2.42 -10.77 2.91
C GLY A 126 2.67 -11.77 1.80
N SER A 127 1.71 -12.03 0.92
CA SER A 127 1.93 -12.88 -0.26
C SER A 127 2.46 -12.07 -1.45
N LEU A 128 3.40 -12.66 -2.21
CA LEU A 128 3.87 -12.09 -3.48
C LEU A 128 2.99 -12.49 -4.69
N SER A 129 1.87 -13.17 -4.46
CA SER A 129 1.00 -13.68 -5.52
C SER A 129 -0.45 -13.65 -5.08
N ASP A 130 -1.34 -13.45 -6.05
CA ASP A 130 -2.78 -13.53 -5.84
C ASP A 130 -3.24 -14.99 -5.86
N PHE A 131 -4.20 -15.31 -4.99
CA PHE A 131 -4.75 -16.65 -4.90
C PHE A 131 -6.27 -16.62 -4.96
N VAL A 132 -6.83 -17.62 -5.63
CA VAL A 132 -8.27 -17.90 -5.62
C VAL A 132 -8.49 -19.32 -5.10
N SER A 133 -9.49 -19.50 -4.24
CA SER A 133 -9.83 -20.84 -3.77
C SER A 133 -10.39 -21.69 -4.90
N THR A 134 -10.09 -22.99 -4.90
CA THR A 134 -10.66 -23.94 -5.86
C THR A 134 -12.19 -23.99 -5.83
N LYS A 135 -12.79 -23.70 -4.67
CA LYS A 135 -14.25 -23.56 -4.52
C LYS A 135 -14.80 -22.42 -5.37
N VAL A 136 -14.15 -21.25 -5.34
CA VAL A 136 -14.55 -20.09 -6.15
C VAL A 136 -14.37 -20.38 -7.63
N VAL A 137 -13.23 -20.99 -8.02
CA VAL A 137 -12.99 -21.43 -9.41
C VAL A 137 -14.12 -22.33 -9.89
N HIS A 138 -14.52 -23.32 -9.09
CA HIS A 138 -15.60 -24.24 -9.44
C HIS A 138 -16.98 -23.55 -9.48
N GLN A 139 -17.30 -22.71 -8.50
CA GLN A 139 -18.59 -22.00 -8.42
C GLN A 139 -18.78 -21.02 -9.59
N LEU A 140 -17.73 -20.31 -9.97
CA LEU A 140 -17.75 -19.34 -11.07
C LEU A 140 -17.41 -19.96 -12.43
N LYS A 141 -17.18 -21.28 -12.47
CA LYS A 141 -16.77 -22.02 -13.68
C LYS A 141 -15.59 -21.35 -14.38
N LEU A 142 -14.61 -20.86 -13.61
CA LEU A 142 -13.40 -20.29 -14.15
C LEU A 142 -12.61 -21.40 -14.86
N ARG A 143 -11.93 -21.04 -15.95
CA ARG A 143 -11.03 -21.97 -16.63
C ARG A 143 -9.82 -22.19 -15.73
N SER A 144 -9.55 -23.44 -15.38
CA SER A 144 -8.32 -23.82 -14.67
C SER A 144 -7.52 -24.82 -15.48
N PHE A 145 -6.21 -24.84 -15.28
CA PHE A 145 -5.30 -25.79 -15.93
C PHE A 145 -4.24 -26.27 -14.94
N GLU A 146 -3.78 -27.51 -15.13
CA GLU A 146 -2.64 -28.02 -14.38
C GLU A 146 -1.35 -27.43 -14.92
N LEU A 147 -0.45 -27.08 -14.01
CA LEU A 147 0.88 -26.60 -14.34
C LEU A 147 1.81 -27.78 -14.53
N ASP A 148 2.50 -27.85 -15.67
CA ASP A 148 3.52 -28.87 -15.96
C ASP A 148 4.63 -28.89 -14.90
N VAL A 149 4.93 -27.71 -14.35
CA VAL A 149 5.89 -27.53 -13.26
C VAL A 149 5.22 -26.74 -12.12
N PRO A 150 5.18 -27.29 -10.89
CA PRO A 150 4.65 -26.58 -9.73
C PRO A 150 5.36 -25.25 -9.50
N LEU A 151 4.61 -24.17 -9.39
CA LEU A 151 5.16 -22.84 -9.15
C LEU A 151 5.43 -22.65 -7.65
N PRO A 152 6.67 -22.33 -7.25
CA PRO A 152 6.95 -21.96 -5.86
C PRO A 152 6.35 -20.60 -5.57
N VAL A 153 5.63 -20.50 -4.45
CA VAL A 153 5.07 -19.22 -4.00
C VAL A 153 5.63 -18.84 -2.64
N GLN A 154 6.12 -17.61 -2.57
CA GLN A 154 6.58 -17.01 -1.33
C GLN A 154 5.41 -16.39 -0.59
N MET A 155 5.24 -16.84 0.65
CA MET A 155 4.33 -16.25 1.62
C MET A 155 5.11 -15.27 2.52
N ALA A 156 4.38 -14.53 3.34
CA ALA A 156 4.88 -13.44 4.19
C ALA A 156 6.00 -13.81 5.17
N VAL A 157 6.23 -15.10 5.38
CA VAL A 157 7.07 -15.64 6.43
C VAL A 157 8.27 -16.36 5.83
N GLN A 158 9.47 -15.99 6.32
CA GLN A 158 10.72 -16.64 5.95
C GLN A 158 10.66 -18.15 6.22
N GLY A 159 10.96 -18.96 5.19
CA GLY A 159 10.91 -20.42 5.27
C GLY A 159 9.59 -21.03 4.84
N SER A 160 8.52 -20.24 4.67
CA SER A 160 7.30 -20.74 4.04
C SER A 160 7.54 -21.02 2.57
N ARG A 161 7.37 -22.29 2.17
CA ARG A 161 7.51 -22.76 0.80
C ARG A 161 6.19 -23.41 0.38
N ALA A 162 5.29 -22.61 -0.17
CA ALA A 162 4.08 -23.14 -0.79
C ALA A 162 4.35 -23.49 -2.26
N LYS A 163 3.64 -24.46 -2.80
CA LYS A 163 3.67 -24.81 -4.23
C LYS A 163 2.25 -24.79 -4.77
N VAL A 164 2.07 -24.19 -5.94
CA VAL A 164 0.80 -24.16 -6.66
C VAL A 164 0.91 -25.06 -7.88
N ASN A 165 -0.05 -25.96 -8.04
CA ASN A 165 -0.11 -26.92 -9.15
C ASN A 165 -1.17 -26.56 -10.20
N LEU A 166 -2.02 -25.57 -9.91
CA LEU A 166 -3.16 -25.18 -10.74
C LEU A 166 -3.09 -23.69 -11.03
N GLY A 167 -3.21 -23.33 -12.31
CA GLY A 167 -3.46 -21.95 -12.77
C GLY A 167 -4.93 -21.75 -13.11
N CYS A 168 -5.36 -20.49 -13.15
CA CYS A 168 -6.67 -20.07 -13.65
C CYS A 168 -6.55 -18.76 -14.43
#